data_AF-F3FH84-F1
#
_entry.id   AF-F3FH84-F1
#
_cell.length_a   1.000
_cell.length_b   1.000
_cell.length_c   1.000
_cell.angle_alpha   90.00
_cell.angle_beta   90.00
_cell.angle_gamma   90.00
#
_symmetry.space_group_name_H-M   'P 1'
#
loop_
_entity.id
_entity.type
_entity.pdbx_description
1 polymer ?
#
loop_
_entity_poly.entity_id
_entity_poly.type
_entity_poly.pdbx_seq_one_letter_code
_entity_poly.pdbx_strand_id
1 'polypeptide(L)'
;MTMRSPWENRIKPQITHIMSLFENETLGAYLAGHLILESILVIMLETKQVDSDQGAYFDWSFHRKITASESRGLITRKMAEFLLEANRLRNRLAHKLDSPISFEEAFHLAQKASDGVGDFSDDTIHSDRAKSEEWYSVNGVIQEIFQNASQDLLYLLGDDDHITSFVSDDES
;
A
#
# COMPACT_ATOMS: atom_id res chain seq x y z
N MET A 1 -34.60 7.15 26.28
CA MET A 1 -33.55 7.23 25.24
C MET A 1 -33.27 5.81 24.76
N THR A 2 -33.74 5.45 23.58
CA THR A 2 -33.41 4.17 22.94
C THR A 2 -32.00 4.28 22.36
N MET A 3 -31.05 3.52 22.91
CA MET A 3 -29.70 3.44 22.32
C MET A 3 -29.83 2.86 20.92
N ARG A 4 -29.41 3.62 19.90
CA ARG A 4 -29.25 3.08 18.54
C ARG A 4 -28.21 1.97 18.61
N SER A 5 -28.56 0.81 18.04
CA SER A 5 -27.63 -0.30 17.96
C SER A 5 -26.37 0.16 17.23
N PRO A 6 -25.15 -0.11 17.73
CA PRO A 6 -23.93 0.18 16.99
C PRO A 6 -23.83 -0.60 15.66
N TRP A 7 -24.76 -1.53 15.45
CA TRP A 7 -24.91 -2.35 14.24
C TRP A 7 -26.01 -1.87 13.30
N GLU A 8 -26.64 -0.71 13.54
CA GLU A 8 -27.54 -0.10 12.54
C GLU A 8 -26.76 0.08 11.22
N ASN A 9 -27.20 -0.63 10.18
CA ASN A 9 -26.55 -0.69 8.85
C ASN A 9 -25.18 -1.38 8.80
N ARG A 10 -24.86 -2.26 9.75
CA ARG A 10 -23.64 -3.08 9.73
C ARG A 10 -23.97 -4.56 9.85
N ILE A 11 -23.24 -5.40 9.12
CA ILE A 11 -23.30 -6.84 9.31
C ILE A 11 -22.56 -7.16 10.61
N LYS A 12 -23.24 -7.85 11.54
CA LYS A 12 -22.60 -8.31 12.78
C LYS A 12 -21.58 -9.40 12.42
N PRO A 13 -20.28 -9.24 12.78
CA PRO A 13 -19.27 -10.21 12.43
C PRO A 13 -19.59 -11.59 13.02
N GLN A 14 -19.52 -12.63 12.18
CA GLN A 14 -19.56 -14.01 12.62
C GLN A 14 -18.13 -14.47 12.88
N ILE A 15 -17.88 -15.14 14.01
CA ILE A 15 -16.52 -15.60 14.39
C ILE A 15 -15.94 -16.53 13.31
N THR A 16 -16.75 -17.44 12.77
CA THR A 16 -16.35 -18.34 11.68
C THR A 16 -15.87 -17.57 10.45
N HIS A 17 -16.55 -16.48 10.12
CA HIS A 17 -16.17 -15.61 9.02
C HIS A 17 -14.88 -14.83 9.32
N ILE A 18 -14.71 -14.28 10.53
CA ILE A 18 -13.45 -13.64 10.94
C ILE A 18 -12.29 -14.63 10.83
N MET A 19 -12.48 -15.86 11.32
CA MET A 19 -11.44 -16.90 11.26
C MET A 19 -11.08 -17.28 9.83
N SER A 20 -12.05 -17.29 8.90
CA SER A 20 -11.77 -17.55 7.48
C SER A 20 -10.89 -16.49 6.82
N LEU A 21 -10.80 -15.27 7.39
CA LEU A 21 -9.93 -14.22 6.83
C LEU A 21 -8.44 -14.53 6.99
N PHE A 22 -8.06 -15.38 7.95
CA PHE A 22 -6.67 -15.84 8.07
C PHE A 22 -6.22 -16.69 6.87
N GLU A 23 -7.17 -17.29 6.15
CA GLU A 23 -6.92 -18.08 4.95
C GLU A 23 -7.03 -17.23 3.67
N ASN A 24 -7.34 -15.94 3.79
CA ASN A 24 -7.48 -15.05 2.64
C ASN A 24 -6.12 -14.55 2.16
N GLU A 25 -5.54 -15.26 1.21
CA GLU A 25 -4.23 -14.94 0.61
C GLU A 25 -4.19 -13.55 -0.02
N THR A 26 -5.28 -13.10 -0.64
CA THR A 26 -5.34 -11.77 -1.28
C THR A 26 -5.29 -10.65 -0.24
N LEU A 27 -6.03 -10.79 0.86
CA LEU A 27 -5.99 -9.85 1.98
C LEU A 27 -4.59 -9.85 2.63
N GLY A 28 -4.01 -11.03 2.83
CA GLY A 28 -2.66 -11.18 3.37
C GLY A 28 -1.61 -10.48 2.50
N ALA A 29 -1.62 -10.75 1.19
CA ALA A 29 -0.71 -10.13 0.23
C ALA A 29 -0.89 -8.59 0.20
N TYR A 30 -2.13 -8.12 0.21
CA TYR A 30 -2.42 -6.69 0.22
C TYR A 30 -1.88 -5.98 1.46
N LEU A 31 -2.13 -6.53 2.65
CA LEU A 31 -1.65 -5.96 3.91
C LEU A 31 -0.13 -6.01 4.01
N ALA A 32 0.50 -7.10 3.57
CA ALA A 32 1.95 -7.22 3.53
C ALA A 32 2.56 -6.17 2.60
N GLY A 33 2.04 -6.02 1.38
CA GLY A 33 2.49 -5.00 0.43
C GLY A 33 2.35 -3.58 0.99
N HIS A 34 1.22 -3.28 1.64
CA HIS A 34 0.99 -1.99 2.28
C HIS A 34 2.04 -1.68 3.37
N LEU A 35 2.36 -2.66 4.23
CA LEU A 35 3.38 -2.51 5.28
C LEU A 35 4.81 -2.37 4.71
N ILE A 36 5.11 -3.03 3.60
CA ILE A 36 6.40 -2.90 2.91
C ILE A 36 6.56 -1.47 2.39
N LEU A 37 5.56 -0.93 1.68
CA LEU A 37 5.60 0.45 1.19
C LEU A 37 5.71 1.45 2.36
N GLU A 38 5.02 1.21 3.46
CA GLU A 38 5.12 2.04 4.66
C GLU A 38 6.54 2.05 5.24
N SER A 39 7.19 0.88 5.32
CA SER A 39 8.57 0.75 5.78
C SER A 39 9.54 1.49 4.85
N ILE A 40 9.38 1.37 3.53
CA ILE A 40 10.24 2.08 2.57
C ILE A 40 10.08 3.60 2.73
N LEU A 41 8.85 4.11 2.88
CA LEU A 41 8.64 5.54 3.12
C LEU A 41 9.30 6.04 4.41
N VAL A 42 9.34 5.22 5.47
CA VAL A 42 10.09 5.57 6.70
C VAL A 42 11.55 5.76 6.37
N ILE A 43 12.17 4.79 5.69
CA ILE A 43 13.59 4.84 5.32
C ILE A 43 13.86 6.08 4.45
N MET A 44 13.02 6.36 3.44
CA MET A 44 13.16 7.55 2.60
C MET A 44 13.04 8.86 3.39
N LEU A 45 12.18 8.93 4.40
CA LEU A 45 12.06 10.11 5.26
C LEU A 45 13.27 10.27 6.19
N GLU A 46 13.87 9.15 6.59
CA GLU A 46 15.10 9.11 7.39
C GLU A 46 16.33 9.58 6.60
N THR A 47 16.37 9.44 5.28
CA THR A 47 17.48 9.99 4.46
C THR A 47 17.41 11.50 4.31
N LYS A 48 16.21 12.10 4.35
CA LYS A 48 16.00 13.56 4.29
C LYS A 48 15.27 14.08 5.52
N GLN A 49 15.95 13.98 6.66
CA GLN A 49 15.39 14.42 7.93
C GLN A 49 15.22 15.94 7.99
N VAL A 50 14.18 16.36 8.70
CA VAL A 50 13.98 17.76 9.07
C VAL A 50 13.90 17.84 10.59
N ASP A 51 14.64 18.76 11.21
CA ASP A 51 14.76 18.89 12.66
C ASP A 51 13.41 18.95 13.40
N SER A 52 12.38 19.51 12.75
CA SER A 52 11.02 19.60 13.29
C SER A 52 10.32 18.26 13.48
N ASP A 53 10.80 17.20 12.85
CA ASP A 53 10.15 15.88 12.86
C ASP A 53 10.57 15.02 14.04
N GLN A 54 11.69 15.35 14.70
CA GLN A 54 12.26 14.65 15.84
C GLN A 54 12.49 13.14 15.59
N GLY A 55 12.66 12.73 14.33
CA GLY A 55 12.90 11.34 13.95
C GLY A 55 11.72 10.38 14.15
N ALA A 56 10.52 10.86 14.49
CA ALA A 56 9.38 10.02 14.84
C ALA A 56 8.60 9.47 13.63
N TYR A 57 9.27 9.20 12.50
CA TYR A 57 8.59 8.84 11.23
C TYR A 57 7.80 7.53 11.35
N PHE A 58 8.31 6.57 12.12
CA PHE A 58 7.63 5.30 12.38
C PHE A 58 6.20 5.51 12.91
N ASP A 59 6.03 6.44 13.87
CA ASP A 59 4.76 6.71 14.54
C ASP A 59 3.76 7.51 13.69
N TRP A 60 4.20 8.03 12.55
CA TRP A 60 3.31 8.81 11.68
C TRP A 60 2.27 7.92 11.02
N SER A 61 1.06 8.41 10.80
CA SER A 61 0.12 7.70 9.93
C SER A 61 0.71 7.54 8.52
N PHE A 62 0.38 6.46 7.83
CA PHE A 62 0.79 6.25 6.43
C PHE A 62 0.45 7.44 5.52
N HIS A 63 -0.72 8.07 5.69
CA HIS A 63 -1.09 9.30 4.97
C HIS A 63 -0.08 10.43 5.18
N ARG A 64 0.30 10.70 6.44
CA ARG A 64 1.30 11.72 6.78
C ARG A 64 2.65 11.39 6.17
N LYS A 65 3.07 10.11 6.18
CA LYS A 65 4.31 9.66 5.53
C LYS A 65 4.28 10.01 4.03
N ILE A 66 3.20 9.67 3.32
CA ILE A 66 3.04 10.01 1.89
C ILE A 66 3.14 11.51 1.65
N THR A 67 2.36 12.32 2.38
CA THR A 67 2.36 13.78 2.19
C THR A 67 3.72 14.41 2.47
N ALA A 68 4.42 13.93 3.52
CA ALA A 68 5.76 14.39 3.82
C ALA A 68 6.75 14.01 2.73
N SER A 69 6.72 12.76 2.25
CA SER A 69 7.62 12.30 1.18
C SER A 69 7.39 13.08 -0.11
N GLU A 70 6.13 13.32 -0.48
CA GLU A 70 5.79 14.08 -1.68
C GLU A 70 6.20 15.56 -1.56
N SER A 71 5.91 16.21 -0.44
CA SER A 71 6.28 17.63 -0.21
C SER A 71 7.79 17.87 -0.17
N ARG A 72 8.58 16.84 0.18
CA ARG A 72 10.05 16.85 0.14
C ARG A 72 10.63 16.45 -1.21
N GLY A 73 9.79 16.11 -2.19
CA GLY A 73 10.23 15.62 -3.50
C GLY A 73 10.92 14.26 -3.44
N LEU A 74 10.68 13.46 -2.39
CA LEU A 74 11.17 12.08 -2.28
C LEU A 74 10.41 11.13 -3.20
N ILE A 75 9.15 11.46 -3.49
CA ILE A 75 8.29 10.71 -4.41
C ILE A 75 7.57 11.70 -5.33
N THR A 76 7.16 11.21 -6.50
CA THR A 76 6.37 12.02 -7.44
C THR A 76 4.93 12.20 -6.94
N ARG A 77 4.24 13.24 -7.44
CA ARG A 77 2.80 13.44 -7.21
C ARG A 77 1.99 12.20 -7.56
N LYS A 78 2.32 11.56 -8.68
CA LYS A 78 1.57 10.40 -9.18
C LYS A 78 1.77 9.16 -8.29
N MET A 79 3.00 8.91 -7.82
CA MET A 79 3.26 7.88 -6.81
C MET A 79 2.46 8.16 -5.53
N ALA A 80 2.45 9.41 -5.06
CA ALA A 80 1.66 9.80 -3.90
C ALA A 80 0.14 9.55 -4.09
N GLU A 81 -0.41 9.85 -5.26
CA GLU A 81 -1.81 9.56 -5.59
C GLU A 81 -2.13 8.06 -5.56
N PHE A 82 -1.25 7.22 -6.11
CA PHE A 82 -1.36 5.76 -6.00
C PHE A 82 -1.34 5.29 -4.53
N LEU A 83 -0.36 5.73 -3.74
CA LEU A 83 -0.22 5.33 -2.34
C LEU A 83 -1.42 5.77 -1.49
N LEU A 84 -2.01 6.93 -1.80
CA LEU A 84 -3.23 7.41 -1.16
C LEU A 84 -4.44 6.52 -1.50
N GLU A 85 -4.55 6.03 -2.73
CA GLU A 85 -5.62 5.09 -3.08
C GLU A 85 -5.40 3.70 -2.46
N ALA A 86 -4.16 3.21 -2.40
CA ALA A 86 -3.84 2.01 -1.65
C ALA A 86 -4.25 2.17 -0.17
N ASN A 87 -3.97 3.32 0.44
CA ASN A 87 -4.39 3.60 1.81
C ASN A 87 -5.93 3.65 1.97
N ARG A 88 -6.65 4.19 0.98
CA ARG A 88 -8.12 4.22 1.00
C ARG A 88 -8.71 2.81 0.99
N LEU A 89 -8.21 1.95 0.11
CA LEU A 89 -8.64 0.55 0.04
C LEU A 89 -8.27 -0.21 1.32
N ARG A 90 -7.06 -0.02 1.87
CA ARG A 90 -6.68 -0.55 3.20
C ARG A 90 -7.66 -0.13 4.30
N ASN A 91 -8.03 1.15 4.35
CA ASN A 91 -8.97 1.65 5.35
C ASN A 91 -10.39 1.10 5.14
N ARG A 92 -10.83 0.91 3.89
CA ARG A 92 -12.07 0.19 3.60
C ARG A 92 -12.02 -1.22 4.19
N LEU A 93 -10.95 -1.97 3.94
CA LEU A 93 -10.78 -3.34 4.43
C LEU A 93 -10.81 -3.39 5.97
N ALA A 94 -10.18 -2.42 6.65
CA ALA A 94 -10.22 -2.31 8.10
C ALA A 94 -11.63 -2.06 8.66
N HIS A 95 -12.51 -1.37 7.91
CA HIS A 95 -13.88 -1.09 8.31
C HIS A 95 -14.91 -2.13 7.86
N LYS A 96 -14.59 -2.88 6.79
CA LYS A 96 -15.45 -3.86 6.13
C LYS A 96 -14.65 -5.11 5.78
N LEU A 97 -14.20 -5.81 6.83
CA LEU A 97 -13.42 -7.05 6.74
C LEU A 97 -14.17 -8.16 5.98
N ASP A 98 -15.50 -8.06 5.86
CA ASP A 98 -16.37 -9.00 5.17
C ASP A 98 -16.48 -8.80 3.66
N SER A 99 -15.97 -7.69 3.14
CA SER A 99 -15.99 -7.38 1.71
C SER A 99 -14.60 -7.62 1.13
N PRO A 100 -14.40 -8.72 0.36
CA PRO A 100 -13.11 -8.97 -0.28
C PRO A 100 -12.73 -7.84 -1.23
N ILE A 101 -11.47 -7.78 -1.62
CA ILE A 101 -11.02 -6.90 -2.70
C ILE A 101 -11.65 -7.43 -3.99
N SER A 102 -12.48 -6.61 -4.62
CA SER A 102 -13.06 -6.93 -5.92
C SER A 102 -12.02 -6.73 -7.02
N PHE A 103 -12.18 -7.44 -8.14
CA PHE A 103 -11.32 -7.22 -9.31
C PHE A 103 -11.38 -5.77 -9.80
N GLU A 104 -12.54 -5.12 -9.74
CA GLU A 104 -12.68 -3.72 -10.11
C GLU A 104 -11.80 -2.79 -9.26
N GLU A 105 -11.73 -3.03 -7.95
CA GLU A 105 -10.87 -2.24 -7.06
C GLU A 105 -9.38 -2.50 -7.33
N ALA A 106 -8.99 -3.75 -7.57
CA ALA A 106 -7.62 -4.10 -7.90
C ALA A 106 -7.20 -3.49 -9.24
N PHE A 107 -8.04 -3.60 -10.27
CA PHE A 107 -7.80 -3.03 -11.60
C PHE A 107 -7.73 -1.50 -11.56
N HIS A 108 -8.63 -0.85 -10.81
CA HIS A 108 -8.56 0.60 -10.62
C HIS A 108 -7.24 1.01 -9.93
N LEU A 109 -6.79 0.24 -8.95
CA LEU A 109 -5.52 0.49 -8.29
C LEU A 109 -4.33 0.29 -9.24
N ALA A 110 -4.40 -0.68 -10.16
CA ALA A 110 -3.40 -0.87 -11.23
C ALA A 110 -3.34 0.32 -12.19
N GLN A 111 -4.49 0.92 -12.55
CA GLN A 111 -4.52 2.15 -13.35
C GLN A 111 -3.89 3.34 -12.63
N LYS A 112 -4.09 3.43 -11.30
CA LYS A 112 -3.41 4.46 -10.50
C LYS A 112 -1.91 4.20 -10.42
N ALA A 113 -1.52 2.94 -10.31
CA ALA A 113 -0.14 2.54 -10.31
C ALA A 113 0.53 2.86 -11.65
N SER A 114 -0.10 2.61 -12.80
CA SER A 114 0.55 2.85 -14.13
C SER A 114 0.89 4.30 -14.38
N ASP A 115 0.18 5.22 -13.71
CA ASP A 115 0.50 6.64 -13.78
C ASP A 115 1.75 6.99 -12.96
N GLY A 116 1.92 6.38 -11.80
CA GLY A 116 2.85 6.85 -10.75
C GLY A 116 3.96 5.90 -10.33
N VAL A 117 3.82 4.63 -10.67
CA VAL A 117 4.78 3.54 -10.59
C VAL A 117 5.28 3.31 -12.03
N GLY A 118 6.52 2.88 -12.17
CA GLY A 118 7.22 2.66 -13.43
C GLY A 118 6.50 1.70 -14.36
N ASP A 119 7.09 1.53 -15.55
CA ASP A 119 6.46 0.80 -16.63
C ASP A 119 6.23 -0.67 -16.23
N PHE A 120 4.98 -1.11 -16.21
CA PHE A 120 4.65 -2.51 -15.96
C PHE A 120 5.27 -3.38 -17.05
N SER A 121 5.68 -4.60 -16.69
CA SER A 121 6.22 -5.56 -17.64
C SER A 121 5.22 -5.93 -18.75
N ASP A 122 3.92 -5.82 -18.46
CA ASP A 122 2.81 -6.02 -19.38
C ASP A 122 1.74 -4.94 -19.15
N ASP A 123 1.58 -4.04 -20.13
CA ASP A 123 0.61 -2.93 -20.10
C ASP A 123 -0.85 -3.41 -19.96
N THR A 124 -1.16 -4.66 -20.36
CA THR A 124 -2.53 -5.19 -20.30
C THR A 124 -3.07 -5.28 -18.88
N ILE A 125 -2.19 -5.33 -17.87
CA ILE A 125 -2.58 -5.38 -16.46
C ILE A 125 -3.47 -4.20 -16.03
N HIS A 126 -3.29 -3.03 -16.65
CA HIS A 126 -4.06 -1.81 -16.36
C HIS A 126 -4.80 -1.24 -17.58
N SER A 127 -4.44 -1.64 -18.80
CA SER A 127 -5.06 -1.12 -20.04
C SER A 127 -6.21 -2.00 -20.57
N ASP A 128 -6.23 -3.30 -20.27
CA ASP A 128 -7.26 -4.25 -20.73
C ASP A 128 -7.87 -5.01 -19.55
N ARG A 129 -9.04 -4.55 -19.10
CA ARG A 129 -9.75 -5.13 -17.94
C ARG A 129 -10.02 -6.63 -18.11
N ALA A 130 -10.39 -7.07 -19.31
CA ALA A 130 -10.77 -8.47 -19.54
C ALA A 130 -9.56 -9.39 -19.47
N LYS A 131 -8.45 -9.00 -20.11
CA LYS A 131 -7.20 -9.76 -20.04
C LYS A 131 -6.56 -9.71 -18.66
N SER A 132 -6.60 -8.55 -18.00
CA SER A 132 -6.12 -8.42 -16.64
C SER A 132 -6.86 -9.37 -15.69
N GLU A 133 -8.18 -9.49 -15.83
CA GLU A 133 -8.99 -10.43 -15.03
C GLU A 133 -8.65 -11.89 -15.33
N GLU A 134 -8.46 -12.23 -16.60
CA GLU A 134 -8.13 -13.58 -17.06
C GLU A 134 -6.72 -14.03 -16.63
N TRP A 135 -5.72 -13.15 -16.78
CA TRP A 135 -4.31 -13.54 -16.65
C TRP A 135 -3.76 -13.36 -15.24
N TYR A 136 -4.22 -12.33 -14.53
CA TYR A 136 -3.67 -11.98 -13.22
C TYR A 136 -4.63 -12.30 -12.09
N SER A 137 -5.94 -12.23 -12.33
CA SER A 137 -6.97 -12.20 -11.27
C SER A 137 -6.70 -11.10 -10.22
N VAL A 138 -7.44 -11.07 -9.12
CA VAL A 138 -7.22 -10.08 -8.06
C VAL A 138 -5.81 -10.22 -7.45
N ASN A 139 -5.38 -11.45 -7.17
CA ASN A 139 -4.13 -11.70 -6.45
C ASN A 139 -2.90 -11.28 -7.28
N GLY A 140 -2.86 -11.66 -8.56
CA GLY A 140 -1.76 -11.29 -9.45
C GLY A 140 -1.66 -9.79 -9.66
N VAL A 141 -2.79 -9.09 -9.81
CA VAL A 141 -2.79 -7.62 -9.91
C VAL A 141 -2.20 -7.00 -8.65
N ILE A 142 -2.65 -7.42 -7.47
CA ILE A 142 -2.14 -6.92 -6.19
C ILE A 142 -0.62 -7.19 -6.05
N GLN A 143 -0.15 -8.40 -6.37
CA GLN A 143 1.28 -8.71 -6.26
C GLN A 143 2.12 -7.81 -7.18
N GLU A 144 1.72 -7.68 -8.45
CA GLU A 144 2.45 -6.86 -9.43
C GLU A 144 2.50 -5.39 -9.01
N ILE A 145 1.37 -4.76 -8.65
CA ILE A 145 1.37 -3.33 -8.30
C ILE A 145 2.25 -3.03 -7.08
N PHE A 146 2.25 -3.91 -6.06
CA PHE A 146 3.04 -3.67 -4.84
C PHE A 146 4.52 -3.98 -5.06
N GLN A 147 4.85 -5.00 -5.87
CA GLN A 147 6.24 -5.30 -6.22
C GLN A 147 6.86 -4.17 -7.04
N ASN A 148 6.19 -3.72 -8.11
CA ASN A 148 6.67 -2.62 -8.95
C ASN A 148 6.78 -1.32 -8.14
N ALA A 149 5.77 -0.98 -7.31
CA ALA A 149 5.83 0.20 -6.45
C ALA A 149 7.00 0.15 -5.45
N SER A 150 7.26 -1.02 -4.87
CA SER A 150 8.38 -1.19 -3.94
C SER A 150 9.73 -1.03 -4.65
N GLN A 151 9.88 -1.63 -5.84
CA GLN A 151 11.09 -1.52 -6.64
C GLN A 151 11.39 -0.08 -7.03
N ASP A 152 10.37 0.66 -7.48
CA ASP A 152 10.49 2.08 -7.82
C ASP A 152 10.94 2.93 -6.65
N LEU A 153 10.29 2.78 -5.48
CA LEU A 153 10.67 3.53 -4.29
C LEU A 153 12.09 3.19 -3.82
N LEU A 154 12.49 1.90 -3.91
CA LEU A 154 13.84 1.47 -3.61
C LEU A 154 14.87 2.00 -4.62
N TYR A 155 14.50 2.11 -5.90
CA TYR A 155 15.35 2.74 -6.92
C TYR A 155 15.58 4.21 -6.60
N LEU A 156 14.52 4.96 -6.27
CA LEU A 156 14.62 6.35 -5.81
C LEU A 156 15.48 6.50 -4.55
N LEU A 157 15.49 5.50 -3.67
CA LEU A 157 16.34 5.46 -2.48
C LEU A 157 17.80 5.13 -2.82
N GLY A 158 18.05 4.23 -3.77
CA GLY A 158 19.39 3.79 -4.17
C GLY A 158 20.19 4.78 -5.00
N ASP A 159 19.52 5.79 -5.57
CA ASP A 159 20.18 6.98 -6.12
C ASP A 159 20.74 7.92 -5.02
N ASP A 160 20.42 7.68 -3.74
CA ASP A 160 21.07 8.26 -2.56
C ASP A 160 22.04 7.20 -1.95
N ASP A 161 23.30 7.56 -1.71
CA ASP A 161 24.45 6.69 -1.30
C ASP A 161 24.31 5.88 0.02
N HIS A 162 23.11 5.64 0.55
CA HIS A 162 22.87 5.21 1.93
C HIS A 162 22.50 3.73 2.14
N ILE A 163 22.45 2.89 1.09
CA ILE A 163 22.07 1.46 1.23
C ILE A 163 23.10 0.63 2.04
N THR A 164 24.29 1.16 2.31
CA THR A 164 25.34 0.41 3.04
C THR A 164 25.20 0.38 4.57
N SER A 165 24.33 1.20 5.20
CA SER A 165 24.28 1.28 6.67
C SER A 165 23.29 0.32 7.36
N PHE A 166 22.37 -0.31 6.62
CA PHE A 166 21.34 -1.16 7.27
C PHE A 166 21.84 -2.57 7.62
N VAL A 167 22.97 -3.01 7.05
CA VAL A 167 23.54 -4.34 7.31
C VAL A 167 24.62 -4.30 8.40
N SER A 168 25.12 -3.12 8.77
CA SER A 168 26.23 -2.99 9.73
C SER A 168 25.83 -2.87 11.19
N ASP A 169 24.58 -2.48 11.48
CA ASP A 169 24.19 -2.09 12.84
C ASP A 169 23.68 -3.26 13.71
N ASP A 170 23.61 -4.48 13.15
CA ASP A 170 23.25 -5.73 13.87
C ASP A 170 24.48 -6.58 14.30
N GLU A 171 25.71 -6.08 14.12
CA GLU A 171 26.95 -6.77 14.57
C GLU A 171 27.81 -5.95 15.56
N SER A 172 27.21 -5.30 16.58
CA SER A 172 27.97 -4.74 17.70
C SER A 172 27.38 -5.04 19.08
#